data_AF-A0A5C0SN06-F1
#
_entry.id   AF-A0A5C0SN06-F1
#
_cell.length_a   1.000
_cell.length_b   1.000
_cell.length_c   1.000
_cell.angle_alpha   90.00
_cell.angle_beta   90.00
_cell.angle_gamma   90.00
#
_symmetry.space_group_name_H-M   'P 1'
#
loop_
_entity.id
_entity.type
_entity.pdbx_description
1 polymer ?
#
loop_
_entity_poly.entity_id
_entity_poly.type
_entity_poly.pdbx_seq_one_letter_code
_entity_poly.pdbx_strand_id
1 'polypeptide(L)'
;MNLTVTMLVDPHQDMAKGVIAEYSTGKSRADAIAKAVEKVNLKLPPGASVVDFEIGTYITPVTRRTYAVAVAVYNAPLERRPLNECTVEERRRLLGRVLEEFNYNPRVLNISEIARMFGVSRDSIYYDIEQILKEKKKGRVSR
;
A
#
# COMPACT_ATOMS: atom_id res chain seq x y z
N MET A 1 -12.99 -24.80 13.98
CA MET A 1 -13.58 -23.46 13.87
C MET A 1 -13.26 -22.97 12.48
N ASN A 2 -14.26 -22.78 11.64
CA ASN A 2 -14.06 -22.25 10.29
C ASN A 2 -14.38 -20.76 10.34
N LEU A 3 -13.41 -19.92 10.02
CA LEU A 3 -13.59 -18.48 9.90
C LEU A 3 -13.71 -18.17 8.41
N THR A 4 -14.81 -17.53 8.01
CA THR A 4 -15.06 -17.18 6.60
C THR A 4 -15.20 -15.67 6.53
N VAL A 5 -14.27 -15.02 5.84
CA VAL A 5 -14.25 -13.55 5.66
C VAL A 5 -14.61 -13.23 4.22
N THR A 6 -15.59 -12.35 4.01
CA THR A 6 -15.94 -11.84 2.67
C THR A 6 -15.46 -10.41 2.54
N MET A 7 -14.61 -10.13 1.55
CA MET A 7 -13.98 -8.83 1.37
C MET A 7 -14.39 -8.19 0.04
N LEU A 8 -14.80 -6.93 0.08
CA LEU A 8 -15.03 -6.11 -1.11
C LEU A 8 -13.89 -5.11 -1.26
N VAL A 9 -13.06 -5.31 -2.29
CA VAL A 9 -11.91 -4.44 -2.58
C VAL A 9 -12.25 -3.53 -3.77
N ASP A 10 -12.37 -2.23 -3.53
CA ASP A 10 -12.47 -1.23 -4.60
C ASP A 10 -11.09 -1.00 -5.22
N PRO A 11 -10.82 -1.38 -6.49
CA PRO A 11 -9.51 -1.18 -7.11
C PRO A 11 -9.19 0.30 -7.42
N HIS A 12 -10.16 1.20 -7.36
CA HIS A 12 -10.00 2.60 -7.77
C HIS A 12 -9.47 3.51 -6.67
N GLN A 13 -9.54 3.10 -5.40
CA GLN A 13 -8.90 3.84 -4.31
C GLN A 13 -7.45 3.41 -4.11
N ASP A 14 -6.57 4.40 -4.22
CA ASP A 14 -5.12 4.29 -4.12
C ASP A 14 -4.68 4.20 -2.65
N MET A 15 -4.98 3.05 -2.04
CA MET A 15 -4.72 2.70 -0.65
C MET A 15 -4.13 1.30 -0.58
N ALA A 16 -3.23 1.07 0.39
CA ALA A 16 -2.77 -0.27 0.72
C ALA A 16 -3.88 -0.99 1.49
N LYS A 17 -4.45 -2.04 0.89
CA LYS A 17 -5.55 -2.81 1.46
C LYS A 17 -4.99 -4.09 2.06
N GLY A 18 -5.47 -4.49 3.23
CA GLY A 18 -4.94 -5.68 3.90
C GLY A 18 -5.88 -6.30 4.91
N VAL A 19 -5.53 -7.51 5.32
CA VAL A 19 -6.19 -8.28 6.37
C VAL A 19 -5.14 -8.67 7.41
N ILE A 20 -5.41 -8.41 8.68
CA ILE A 20 -4.60 -8.87 9.80
C ILE A 20 -5.42 -9.89 10.58
N ALA A 21 -4.85 -11.07 10.82
CA ALA A 21 -5.44 -12.08 11.67
C ALA A 21 -4.45 -12.42 12.79
N GLU A 22 -4.86 -12.18 14.02
CA GLU A 22 -4.05 -12.43 15.21
C GLU A 22 -4.79 -13.28 16.22
N TYR A 23 -4.03 -14.02 17.01
CA TYR A 23 -4.59 -14.85 18.06
C TYR A 23 -3.87 -14.64 19.39
N SER A 24 -4.58 -14.93 20.46
CA SER A 24 -4.06 -14.86 21.82
C SER A 24 -4.70 -15.93 22.70
N THR A 25 -4.08 -16.12 23.87
CA THR A 25 -4.66 -16.92 24.95
C THR A 25 -4.73 -16.09 26.22
N GLY A 26 -5.79 -16.30 27.00
CA GLY A 26 -6.05 -15.56 28.22
C GLY A 26 -6.69 -16.41 29.31
N LYS A 27 -6.61 -15.91 30.55
CA LYS A 27 -7.28 -16.51 31.71
C LYS A 27 -8.79 -16.28 31.68
N SER A 28 -9.24 -15.27 30.95
CA SER A 28 -10.65 -14.95 30.73
C SER A 28 -10.89 -14.58 29.26
N ARG A 29 -12.17 -14.52 28.86
CA ARG A 29 -12.56 -14.07 27.52
C ARG A 29 -12.09 -12.65 27.24
N ALA A 30 -12.29 -11.74 28.20
CA ALA A 30 -11.85 -10.35 28.07
C ALA A 30 -10.33 -10.23 27.93
N ASP A 31 -9.57 -10.98 28.75
CA ASP A 31 -8.10 -10.99 28.71
C ASP A 31 -7.56 -11.51 27.36
N ALA A 32 -8.16 -12.59 26.84
CA ALA A 32 -7.81 -13.11 25.52
C ALA A 32 -8.12 -12.08 24.42
N ILE A 33 -9.35 -11.55 24.38
CA ILE A 33 -9.76 -10.58 23.36
C ILE A 33 -8.84 -9.35 23.38
N ALA A 34 -8.58 -8.77 24.55
CA ALA A 34 -7.72 -7.58 24.69
C ALA A 34 -6.33 -7.82 24.09
N LYS A 35 -5.70 -8.95 24.41
CA LYS A 35 -4.39 -9.34 23.86
C LYS A 35 -4.42 -9.57 22.35
N ALA A 36 -5.50 -10.13 21.82
CA ALA A 36 -5.62 -10.34 20.38
C ALA A 36 -5.75 -9.00 19.64
N VAL A 37 -6.59 -8.10 20.15
CA VAL A 37 -6.78 -6.76 19.59
C VAL A 37 -5.51 -5.92 19.70
N GLU A 38 -4.78 -5.99 20.81
CA GLU A 38 -3.51 -5.30 20.98
C GLU A 38 -2.49 -5.71 19.90
N LYS A 39 -2.39 -7.02 19.62
CA LYS A 39 -1.54 -7.53 18.53
C LYS A 39 -1.97 -7.04 17.15
N VAL A 40 -3.28 -6.96 16.89
CA VAL A 40 -3.80 -6.38 15.65
C VAL A 40 -3.37 -4.91 15.55
N ASN A 41 -3.58 -4.13 16.60
CA ASN A 41 -3.24 -2.70 16.63
C ASN A 41 -1.75 -2.44 16.40
N LEU A 42 -0.87 -3.27 16.97
CA LEU A 42 0.58 -3.18 16.74
C LEU A 42 0.99 -3.44 15.29
N LYS A 43 0.16 -4.12 14.51
CA LYS A 43 0.42 -4.47 13.11
C LYS A 43 -0.30 -3.57 12.11
N LEU A 44 -1.22 -2.71 12.57
CA LEU A 44 -1.90 -1.78 11.69
C LEU A 44 -0.92 -0.71 11.18
N PRO A 45 -0.86 -0.47 9.85
CA PRO A 45 -0.05 0.61 9.31
C PRO A 45 -0.48 1.99 9.85
N PRO A 46 0.44 2.97 9.92
CA PRO A 46 0.10 4.34 10.30
C PRO A 46 -1.02 4.91 9.42
N GLY A 47 -2.03 5.50 10.06
CA GLY A 47 -3.18 6.08 9.35
C GLY A 47 -4.13 5.06 8.74
N ALA A 48 -3.97 3.76 9.03
CA ALA A 48 -4.91 2.73 8.58
C ALA A 48 -6.31 2.95 9.16
N SER A 49 -7.31 2.87 8.28
CA SER A 49 -8.72 2.83 8.61
C SER A 49 -9.21 1.38 8.59
N VAL A 50 -9.68 0.89 9.74
CA VAL A 50 -10.31 -0.44 9.84
C VAL A 50 -11.71 -0.34 9.25
N VAL A 51 -11.98 -1.13 8.22
CA VAL A 51 -13.27 -1.14 7.51
C VAL A 51 -14.20 -2.25 7.98
N ASP A 52 -13.62 -3.34 8.49
CA ASP A 52 -14.38 -4.45 9.08
C ASP A 52 -13.52 -5.18 10.12
N PHE A 53 -14.17 -5.81 11.10
CA PHE A 53 -13.50 -6.60 12.12
C PHE A 53 -14.38 -7.73 12.66
N GLU A 54 -13.76 -8.87 12.96
CA GLU A 54 -14.43 -10.02 13.56
C GLU A 54 -13.56 -10.63 14.67
N ILE A 55 -14.21 -11.08 15.76
CA ILE A 55 -13.53 -11.70 16.90
C ILE A 55 -14.21 -13.02 17.26
N GLY A 56 -13.49 -14.12 17.06
CA GLY A 56 -13.88 -15.46 17.48
C GLY A 56 -13.23 -15.83 18.81
N THR A 57 -13.98 -16.45 19.71
CA THR A 57 -13.41 -17.00 20.96
C THR A 57 -13.81 -18.45 21.18
N TYR A 58 -12.88 -19.24 21.70
CA TYR A 58 -13.10 -20.63 22.08
C TYR A 58 -12.49 -20.90 23.46
N ILE A 59 -13.19 -21.64 24.31
CA ILE A 59 -12.68 -22.04 25.62
C ILE A 59 -12.24 -23.50 25.54
N THR A 60 -10.98 -23.77 25.87
CA THR A 60 -10.48 -25.14 25.88
C THR A 60 -11.10 -25.94 27.04
N PRO A 61 -11.69 -27.13 26.77
CA PRO A 61 -12.33 -27.94 27.81
C PRO A 61 -11.38 -28.36 28.94
N VAL A 62 -10.13 -28.68 28.57
CA VAL A 62 -9.13 -29.25 29.49
C VAL A 62 -8.44 -28.16 30.31
N THR A 63 -7.91 -27.13 29.66
CA THR A 63 -7.12 -26.09 30.33
C THR A 63 -7.95 -24.90 30.82
N ARG A 64 -9.25 -24.85 30.48
CA ARG A 64 -10.16 -23.71 30.73
C ARG A 64 -9.60 -22.36 30.31
N ARG A 65 -8.63 -22.35 29.38
CA ARG A 65 -8.08 -21.11 28.82
C ARG A 65 -8.98 -20.62 27.71
N THR A 66 -9.13 -19.31 27.63
CA THR A 66 -9.84 -18.71 26.51
C THR A 66 -8.85 -18.39 25.40
N TYR A 67 -9.14 -18.88 24.21
CA TYR A 67 -8.46 -18.54 22.97
C TYR A 67 -9.30 -17.49 22.27
N ALA A 68 -8.66 -16.43 21.79
CA ALA A 68 -9.31 -15.42 20.96
C ALA A 68 -8.55 -15.31 19.64
N VAL A 69 -9.30 -15.16 18.56
CA VAL A 69 -8.81 -14.82 17.23
C VAL A 69 -9.50 -13.53 16.84
N ALA A 70 -8.72 -12.51 16.51
CA ALA A 70 -9.20 -11.24 15.99
C ALA A 70 -8.75 -11.10 14.54
N VAL A 71 -9.69 -10.76 13.67
CA VAL A 71 -9.42 -10.44 12.27
C VAL A 71 -9.87 -9.02 12.01
N ALA A 72 -9.02 -8.22 11.38
CA ALA A 72 -9.32 -6.86 10.96
C ALA A 72 -8.99 -6.68 9.48
N VAL A 73 -9.91 -6.06 8.76
CA VAL A 73 -9.73 -5.62 7.38
C VAL A 73 -9.49 -4.12 7.41
N TYR A 74 -8.46 -3.65 6.71
CA TYR A 74 -8.09 -2.25 6.74
C TYR A 74 -7.73 -1.70 5.36
N ASN A 75 -7.92 -0.39 5.22
CA ASN A 75 -7.36 0.44 4.16
C ASN A 75 -6.36 1.40 4.79
N ALA A 76 -5.11 1.36 4.37
CA ALA A 76 -4.09 2.31 4.77
C ALA A 76 -3.81 3.30 3.64
N PRO A 77 -3.66 4.60 3.94
CA PRO A 77 -3.09 5.51 2.97
C PRO A 77 -1.73 4.95 2.56
N LEU A 78 -1.46 4.92 1.26
CA LEU A 78 -0.10 4.69 0.81
C LEU A 78 0.76 5.76 1.48
N GLU A 79 1.86 5.39 2.13
CA GLU A 79 2.84 6.37 2.60
C GLU A 79 3.23 7.22 1.39
N ARG A 80 2.65 8.42 1.30
CA ARG A 80 2.97 9.36 0.23
C ARG A 80 4.27 10.01 0.66
N ARG A 81 5.40 9.38 0.33
CA ARG A 81 6.63 10.16 0.23
C ARG A 81 6.34 11.32 -0.70
N PRO A 82 6.61 12.56 -0.28
CA PRO A 82 6.41 13.70 -1.15
C PRO A 82 7.29 13.53 -2.38
N LEU A 83 6.78 13.92 -3.54
CA LEU A 83 7.46 13.65 -4.82
C LEU A 83 8.85 14.32 -4.91
N ASN A 84 9.12 15.33 -4.07
CA ASN A 84 10.42 15.96 -3.92
C ASN A 84 11.49 15.07 -3.25
N GLU A 85 11.08 13.98 -2.59
CA GLU A 85 11.98 12.97 -2.01
C GLU A 85 12.23 11.79 -2.97
N CYS A 86 11.60 11.78 -4.16
CA CYS A 86 11.85 10.75 -5.14
C CYS A 86 13.28 10.80 -5.67
N THR A 87 13.93 9.65 -5.71
CA THR A 87 15.20 9.46 -6.42
C THR A 87 15.02 9.68 -7.93
N VAL A 88 16.14 9.85 -8.65
CA VAL A 88 16.13 10.02 -10.11
C VAL A 88 15.51 8.81 -10.81
N GLU A 89 15.78 7.60 -10.32
CA GLU A 89 15.23 6.35 -10.87
C GLU A 89 13.71 6.26 -10.68
N GLU A 90 13.22 6.57 -9.47
CA GLU A 90 11.78 6.59 -9.17
C GLU A 90 11.05 7.64 -10.01
N ARG A 91 11.63 8.85 -10.14
CA ARG A 91 11.08 9.91 -10.97
C ARG A 91 10.99 9.49 -12.43
N ARG A 92 12.05 8.90 -13.00
CA ARG A 92 12.04 8.38 -14.39
C ARG A 92 11.02 7.28 -14.58
N ARG A 93 10.88 6.37 -13.61
CA ARG A 93 9.89 5.30 -13.64
C ARG A 93 8.47 5.85 -13.66
N LEU A 94 8.17 6.85 -12.83
CA LEU A 94 6.87 7.51 -12.79
C LEU A 94 6.58 8.26 -14.10
N LEU A 95 7.53 9.07 -14.57
CA LEU A 95 7.41 9.77 -15.86
C LEU A 95 7.24 8.79 -17.03
N GLY A 96 7.94 7.66 -17.00
CA GLY A 96 7.86 6.62 -18.02
C GLY A 96 6.47 5.99 -18.12
N ARG A 97 5.84 5.69 -16.97
CA ARG A 97 4.45 5.17 -16.93
C ARG A 97 3.46 6.17 -17.51
N VAL A 98 3.55 7.45 -17.11
CA VAL A 98 2.66 8.49 -17.64
C VAL A 98 2.89 8.65 -19.15
N LEU A 99 4.15 8.69 -19.60
CA LEU A 99 4.47 8.77 -21.02
C LEU A 99 3.89 7.58 -21.80
N GLU A 100 3.97 6.37 -21.27
CA GLU A 100 3.43 5.15 -21.90
C GLU A 100 1.92 5.28 -22.22
N GLU A 101 1.12 5.76 -21.27
CA GLU A 101 -0.32 6.03 -21.45
C GLU A 101 -0.60 7.02 -22.60
N PHE A 102 0.32 7.95 -22.84
CA PHE A 102 0.22 8.95 -23.92
C PHE A 102 1.09 8.60 -25.14
N ASN A 103 1.32 7.31 -25.41
CA ASN A 103 2.11 6.84 -26.56
C ASN A 103 3.53 7.45 -26.63
N TYR A 104 4.09 7.78 -25.48
CA TYR A 104 5.38 8.45 -25.28
C TYR A 104 5.46 9.82 -25.95
N ASN A 105 4.36 10.56 -25.99
CA ASN A 105 4.34 11.95 -26.46
C ASN A 105 4.67 12.91 -25.31
N PRO A 106 5.89 13.48 -25.21
CA PRO A 106 6.25 14.38 -24.12
C PRO A 106 5.55 15.74 -24.18
N ARG A 107 4.93 16.11 -25.31
CA ARG A 107 4.25 17.40 -25.47
C ARG A 107 2.97 17.52 -24.65
N VAL A 108 2.43 16.40 -24.17
CA VAL A 108 1.24 16.38 -23.30
C VAL A 108 1.57 16.72 -21.85
N LEU A 109 2.86 16.76 -21.48
CA LEU A 109 3.31 16.97 -20.12
C LEU A 109 3.55 18.45 -19.83
N ASN A 110 3.00 18.95 -18.73
CA ASN A 110 3.36 20.27 -18.21
C ASN A 110 4.69 20.18 -17.43
N ILE A 111 5.79 20.42 -18.13
CA ILE A 111 7.15 20.31 -17.58
C ILE A 111 7.37 21.24 -16.37
N SER A 112 6.78 22.43 -16.39
CA SER A 112 6.91 23.40 -15.29
C SER A 112 6.25 22.90 -14.00
N GLU A 113 5.07 22.31 -14.10
CA GLU A 113 4.36 21.78 -12.93
C GLU A 113 5.03 20.51 -12.40
N ILE A 114 5.45 19.63 -13.31
CA ILE A 114 6.18 18.41 -12.95
C ILE A 114 7.48 18.76 -12.21
N ALA A 115 8.25 19.72 -12.73
CA ALA A 115 9.48 20.17 -12.08
C ALA A 115 9.21 20.70 -10.66
N ARG A 116 8.13 21.47 -10.47
CA ARG A 116 7.68 21.95 -9.16
C ARG A 116 7.30 20.80 -8.23
N MET A 117 6.52 19.84 -8.69
CA MET A 117 6.08 18.67 -7.89
C MET A 117 7.26 17.83 -7.40
N PHE A 118 8.25 17.58 -8.27
CA PHE A 118 9.45 16.81 -7.94
C PHE A 118 10.55 17.66 -7.26
N GLY A 119 10.34 18.97 -7.05
CA GLY A 119 11.35 19.84 -6.44
C GLY A 119 12.65 19.96 -7.23
N VAL A 120 12.61 19.80 -8.56
CA VAL A 120 13.79 19.83 -9.44
C VAL A 120 13.68 20.92 -10.51
N SER A 121 14.76 21.14 -11.27
CA SER A 121 14.73 22.07 -12.39
C SER A 121 13.98 21.48 -13.59
N ARG A 122 13.47 22.36 -14.46
CA ARG A 122 12.87 21.97 -15.75
C ARG A 122 13.85 21.15 -16.60
N ASP A 123 15.12 21.51 -16.58
CA ASP A 123 16.19 20.84 -17.33
C ASP A 123 16.39 19.39 -16.86
N SER A 124 16.26 19.12 -15.55
CA SER A 124 16.28 17.74 -15.03
C SER A 124 15.16 16.90 -15.61
N ILE A 125 13.94 17.45 -15.71
CA ILE A 125 12.79 16.75 -16.29
C ILE A 125 13.00 16.53 -17.79
N TYR A 126 13.53 17.51 -18.53
CA TYR A 126 13.87 17.33 -19.95
C TYR A 126 14.88 16.21 -20.15
N TYR A 127 15.94 16.17 -19.33
CA TYR A 127 16.94 15.12 -19.38
C TYR A 127 16.36 13.74 -19.08
N ASP A 128 15.50 13.63 -18.06
CA ASP A 128 14.86 12.37 -17.70
C ASP A 128 13.94 11.85 -18.82
N ILE A 129 13.14 12.71 -19.43
CA ILE A 129 12.33 12.36 -20.60
C ILE A 129 13.21 11.89 -21.76
N GLU A 130 14.33 12.57 -22.01
CA GLU A 130 15.27 12.18 -23.06
C GLU A 130 15.85 10.78 -22.83
N GLN A 131 16.23 10.45 -21.59
CA GLN A 131 16.73 9.12 -21.24
C GLN A 131 15.66 8.04 -21.44
N ILE A 132 14.43 8.28 -20.97
CA ILE A 132 13.29 7.35 -21.15
C ILE A 132 13.06 7.06 -22.64
N LEU A 133 13.09 8.10 -23.49
CA LEU A 133 12.90 7.95 -24.93
C LEU A 133 14.06 7.20 -25.61
N LYS A 134 15.30 7.42 -25.14
CA LYS A 134 16.49 6.69 -25.63
C LYS A 134 16.42 5.20 -25.28
N GLU A 135 16.05 4.87 -24.05
CA GLU A 135 15.90 3.49 -23.58
C GLU A 135 14.82 2.73 -24.36
N LYS A 136 13.65 3.35 -24.60
CA LYS A 136 12.60 2.76 -25.45
C LYS A 136 13.09 2.49 -26.88
N LYS A 137 13.83 3.43 -27.48
CA LYS A 137 14.37 3.24 -28.84
C LYS A 137 15.33 2.05 -28.90
N LYS A 138 16.20 1.89 -27.90
CA LYS A 138 17.08 0.71 -27.80
C LYS A 138 16.28 -0.59 -27.64
N GLY A 139 15.24 -0.59 -26.80
CA GLY A 139 14.36 -1.75 -26.61
C GLY A 139 13.60 -2.20 -27.87
N ARG A 140 13.28 -1.27 -28.78
CA ARG A 140 12.65 -1.59 -30.08
C ARG A 140 13.61 -2.13 -31.14
N VAL A 141 14.91 -1.84 -31.05
CA VAL A 141 15.93 -2.34 -32.00
C VAL A 141 16.41 -3.75 -31.61
N SER A 142 16.08 -4.22 -30.40
CA SER A 142 16.52 -5.50 -29.82
C SER A 142 15.49 -6.63 -29.96
N ARG A 143 14.38 -6.41 -30.67
CA ARG A 143 13.33 -7.39 -30.97
C ARG A 143 13.14 -7.47 -32.48
#